data_AF-A0A517ZLT0-F1
#
_entry.id   AF-A0A517ZLT0-F1
#
_cell.length_a   1.000
_cell.length_b   1.000
_cell.length_c   1.000
_cell.angle_alpha   90.00
_cell.angle_beta   90.00
_cell.angle_gamma   90.00
#
_symmetry.space_group_name_H-M   'P 1'
#
loop_
_entity.id
_entity.type
_entity.pdbx_description
1 polymer ?
#
loop_
_entity_poly.entity_id
_entity_poly.type
_entity_poly.pdbx_seq_one_letter_code
_entity_poly.pdbx_strand_id
1 'polypeptide(L)'
;MLELLRSLGMPDWLLRCASGEIIPPEFTFDVPCSLSYGLPPAILPVWSNSAGPDYIGVLHHWFGDRETTFVRYHTETKRFTELARTSDQLRIWIVFDFLCNVPDAEEVAEFANSTGLCPEDAVEDFFSEYQEDDDIAQHPAFRTSLPFRFVSVGGEYTGDFPFGAVALRRYCEFEVTDEMAAQSSDLPPWFDSVCKPELFTQLLKSNDLEGAWFCLNSSGWKSSEMKPAIQQLASQANIAELELLSKWLCENVPEDSTY
;
A
#
# COMPACT_ATOMS: atom_id res chain seq x y z
N MET A 1 14.54 0.59 -2.68
CA MET A 1 13.24 1.23 -2.39
C MET A 1 13.21 2.72 -2.74
N LEU A 2 14.06 3.60 -2.21
CA LEU A 2 13.99 5.05 -2.51
C LEU A 2 14.02 5.38 -4.01
N GLU A 3 14.84 4.66 -4.79
CA GLU A 3 14.89 4.81 -6.24
C GLU A 3 13.58 4.41 -6.94
N LEU A 4 12.87 3.39 -6.43
CA LEU A 4 11.53 3.00 -6.92
C LEU A 4 10.47 4.06 -6.59
N LEU A 5 10.48 4.56 -5.35
CA LEU A 5 9.55 5.63 -4.98
C LEU A 5 9.78 6.88 -5.85
N ARG A 6 11.04 7.21 -6.15
CA ARG A 6 11.37 8.31 -7.09
C ARG A 6 10.90 8.03 -8.51
N SER A 7 11.07 6.81 -9.04
CA SER A 7 10.60 6.48 -10.40
C SER A 7 9.07 6.54 -10.51
N LEU A 8 8.35 6.27 -9.42
CA LEU A 8 6.90 6.47 -9.29
C LEU A 8 6.48 7.93 -9.04
N GLY A 9 7.41 8.88 -9.00
CA GLY A 9 7.11 10.30 -8.82
C GLY A 9 6.68 10.67 -7.40
N MET A 10 7.06 9.89 -6.39
CA MET A 10 6.73 10.18 -5.00
C MET A 10 7.42 11.48 -4.52
N PRO A 11 6.73 12.30 -3.69
CA PRO A 11 7.26 13.58 -3.25
C PRO A 11 8.40 13.42 -2.25
N ASP A 12 9.24 14.45 -2.17
CA ASP A 12 10.44 14.47 -1.33
C ASP A 12 10.16 14.16 0.15
N TRP A 13 9.09 14.71 0.71
CA TRP A 13 8.72 14.44 2.11
C TRP A 13 8.50 12.93 2.36
N LEU A 14 7.87 12.22 1.42
CA LEU A 14 7.62 10.78 1.57
C LEU A 14 8.92 9.98 1.42
N LEU A 15 9.82 10.41 0.53
CA LEU A 15 11.15 9.82 0.39
C LEU A 15 11.98 9.98 1.67
N ARG A 16 11.89 11.16 2.30
CA ARG A 16 12.57 11.47 3.56
C ARG A 16 11.98 10.69 4.74
N CYS A 17 10.67 10.44 4.78
CA CYS A 17 10.07 9.50 5.73
C CYS A 17 10.60 8.08 5.49
N ALA A 18 10.57 7.61 4.23
CA ALA A 18 10.99 6.27 3.86
C ALA A 18 12.48 5.99 4.16
N SER A 19 13.34 7.02 4.13
CA SER A 19 14.75 6.92 4.49
C SER A 19 15.04 7.04 5.98
N GLY A 20 14.03 7.40 6.79
CA GLY A 20 14.20 7.73 8.21
C GLY A 20 14.86 9.09 8.47
N GLU A 21 14.81 10.02 7.50
CA GLU A 21 15.25 11.41 7.71
C GLU A 21 14.17 12.24 8.40
N ILE A 22 12.90 12.01 8.06
CA ILE A 22 11.75 12.52 8.84
C ILE A 22 11.29 11.37 9.74
N ILE A 23 11.29 11.62 11.05
CA ILE A 23 10.94 10.65 12.07
C ILE A 23 9.51 10.94 12.53
N PRO A 24 8.59 9.95 12.48
CA PRO A 24 7.25 10.11 13.04
C PRO A 24 7.29 10.12 14.58
N PRO A 25 6.21 10.56 15.26
CA PRO A 25 6.16 10.57 16.72
C PRO A 25 6.48 9.21 17.35
N GLU A 26 7.04 9.22 18.56
CA GLU A 26 7.43 8.00 19.26
C GLU A 26 6.23 7.04 19.42
N PHE A 27 6.52 5.74 19.36
CA PHE A 27 5.53 4.66 19.49
C PHE A 27 4.41 4.64 18.44
N THR A 28 4.62 5.31 17.29
CA THR A 28 3.69 5.23 16.14
C THR A 28 4.20 4.22 15.11
N PHE A 29 5.19 4.61 14.31
CA PHE A 29 5.73 3.85 13.19
C PHE A 29 7.23 3.64 13.32
N ASP A 30 7.71 2.51 12.81
CA ASP A 30 9.15 2.29 12.65
C ASP A 30 9.65 2.91 11.35
N VAL A 31 10.76 3.64 11.46
CA VAL A 31 11.56 4.13 10.34
C VAL A 31 13.04 3.80 10.55
N PRO A 32 13.74 3.18 9.58
CA PRO A 32 13.18 2.54 8.39
C PRO A 32 12.22 1.38 8.74
N CYS A 33 11.24 1.16 7.89
CA CYS A 33 10.24 0.10 8.05
C CYS A 33 10.89 -1.30 8.26
N SER A 34 10.39 -2.05 9.25
CA SER A 34 10.76 -3.45 9.46
C SER A 34 9.97 -4.38 8.53
N LEU A 35 10.66 -5.16 7.68
CA LEU A 35 10.03 -6.08 6.71
C LEU A 35 9.82 -7.50 7.26
N SER A 36 9.92 -7.68 8.58
CA SER A 36 9.89 -8.99 9.24
C SER A 36 8.58 -9.76 9.03
N TYR A 37 7.47 -9.07 8.78
CA TYR A 37 6.16 -9.68 8.64
C TYR A 37 5.87 -10.24 7.23
N GLY A 38 6.79 -10.03 6.29
CA GLY A 38 6.57 -10.34 4.88
C GLY A 38 5.57 -9.38 4.24
N LEU A 39 5.67 -9.21 2.92
CA LEU A 39 4.77 -8.34 2.19
C LEU A 39 4.62 -8.80 0.73
N PRO A 40 3.47 -8.55 0.11
CA PRO A 40 3.29 -8.76 -1.31
C PRO A 40 4.13 -7.76 -2.14
N PRO A 41 4.66 -8.16 -3.31
CA PRO A 41 5.51 -7.28 -4.12
C PRO A 41 4.89 -5.95 -4.56
N ALA A 42 3.56 -5.83 -4.61
CA ALA A 42 2.86 -4.64 -5.07
C ALA A 42 2.88 -3.48 -4.06
N ILE A 43 3.18 -3.74 -2.78
CA ILE A 43 3.33 -2.67 -1.78
C ILE A 43 4.80 -2.29 -1.62
N LEU A 44 5.09 -0.99 -1.73
CA LEU A 44 6.35 -0.37 -1.34
C LEU A 44 6.15 0.26 0.04
N PRO A 45 6.58 -0.40 1.13
CA PRO A 45 6.31 0.06 2.47
C PRO A 45 7.17 1.29 2.80
N VAL A 46 6.53 2.30 3.38
CA VAL A 46 7.18 3.51 3.92
C VAL A 46 7.36 3.36 5.43
N TRP A 47 6.35 2.83 6.10
CA TRP A 47 6.32 2.61 7.54
C TRP A 47 5.85 1.19 7.88
N SER A 48 6.38 0.63 8.97
CA SER A 48 5.72 -0.46 9.70
C SER A 48 5.12 0.08 10.98
N ASN A 49 4.02 -0.51 11.44
CA ASN A 49 3.43 -0.17 12.72
C ASN A 49 4.23 -0.81 13.87
N SER A 50 4.61 -0.01 14.86
CA SER A 50 5.39 -0.47 16.02
C SER A 50 4.55 -1.35 16.97
N ALA A 51 3.23 -1.19 16.95
CA ALA A 51 2.28 -1.88 17.83
C ALA A 51 1.63 -3.13 17.22
N GLY A 52 1.88 -3.43 15.95
CA GLY A 52 1.26 -4.55 15.25
C GLY A 52 1.79 -4.70 13.83
N PRO A 53 1.62 -5.86 13.19
CA PRO A 53 2.30 -6.15 11.94
C PRO A 53 1.57 -5.53 10.74
N ASP A 54 1.54 -4.20 10.64
CA ASP A 54 0.93 -3.49 9.51
C ASP A 54 1.98 -2.69 8.77
N TYR A 55 1.74 -2.50 7.47
CA TYR A 55 2.55 -1.61 6.65
C TYR A 55 1.69 -0.47 6.12
N ILE A 56 2.22 0.75 6.13
CA ILE A 56 1.68 1.85 5.34
C ILE A 56 2.63 2.11 4.19
N GLY A 57 2.11 2.16 2.97
CA GLY A 57 2.95 2.27 1.79
C GLY A 57 2.21 2.60 0.52
N VAL A 58 2.99 2.62 -0.56
CA VAL A 58 2.51 2.85 -1.92
C VAL A 58 2.10 1.50 -2.51
N LEU A 59 0.83 1.36 -2.90
CA LEU A 59 0.37 0.23 -3.71
C LEU A 59 0.50 0.58 -5.19
N HIS A 60 1.24 -0.24 -5.92
CA HIS A 60 1.44 -0.06 -7.36
C HIS A 60 1.42 -1.41 -8.08
N HIS A 61 0.61 -1.50 -9.13
CA HIS A 61 0.58 -2.67 -10.01
C HIS A 61 1.28 -2.35 -11.32
N TRP A 62 2.40 -3.03 -11.58
CA TRP A 62 3.19 -2.85 -12.82
C TRP A 62 2.51 -3.38 -14.08
N PHE A 63 1.41 -4.13 -13.91
CA PHE A 63 0.61 -4.70 -14.98
C PHE A 63 -0.83 -4.24 -14.80
N GLY A 64 -1.46 -3.90 -15.92
CA GLY A 64 -2.76 -3.24 -15.95
C GLY A 64 -2.63 -1.72 -15.94
N ASP A 65 -3.69 -1.05 -16.38
CA ASP A 65 -3.84 0.39 -16.32
C ASP A 65 -4.52 0.73 -14.98
N ARG A 66 -3.71 0.89 -13.92
CA ARG A 66 -4.18 1.18 -12.56
C ARG A 66 -3.40 2.33 -11.95
N GLU A 67 -4.11 3.24 -11.30
CA GLU A 67 -3.53 4.33 -10.54
C GLU A 67 -2.75 3.80 -9.33
N THR A 68 -1.60 4.43 -9.06
CA THR A 68 -0.88 4.27 -7.80
C THR A 68 -1.71 4.87 -6.67
N THR A 69 -1.82 4.15 -5.56
CA THR A 69 -2.56 4.61 -4.37
C THR A 69 -1.77 4.33 -3.09
N PHE A 70 -2.24 4.84 -1.96
CA PHE A 70 -1.62 4.63 -0.65
C PHE A 70 -2.52 3.76 0.21
N VAL A 71 -1.94 2.70 0.78
CA VAL A 71 -2.69 1.69 1.51
C VAL A 71 -2.10 1.41 2.88
N ARG A 72 -2.94 0.93 3.78
CA ARG A 72 -2.52 0.08 4.90
C ARG A 72 -2.64 -1.37 4.48
N TYR A 73 -1.57 -2.15 4.64
CA TYR A 73 -1.59 -3.60 4.54
C TYR A 73 -1.68 -4.20 5.92
N HIS A 74 -2.80 -4.85 6.20
CA HIS A 74 -3.07 -5.58 7.43
C HIS A 74 -2.54 -7.00 7.26
N THR A 75 -1.38 -7.32 7.86
CA THR A 75 -0.75 -8.63 7.60
C THR A 75 -1.50 -9.78 8.26
N GLU A 76 -2.26 -9.53 9.32
CA GLU A 76 -3.04 -10.57 10.01
C GLU A 76 -4.24 -10.99 9.16
N THR A 77 -5.01 -10.00 8.67
CA THR A 77 -6.22 -10.27 7.87
C THR A 77 -5.90 -10.45 6.39
N LYS A 78 -4.66 -10.19 5.96
CA LYS A 78 -4.25 -10.22 4.55
C LYS A 78 -5.14 -9.31 3.71
N ARG A 79 -5.26 -8.04 4.11
CA ARG A 79 -6.09 -7.06 3.39
C ARG A 79 -5.38 -5.74 3.20
N PHE A 80 -5.67 -5.09 2.08
CA PHE A 80 -5.36 -3.68 1.88
C PHE A 80 -6.57 -2.82 2.20
N THR A 81 -6.32 -1.69 2.86
CA THR A 81 -7.26 -0.58 2.99
C THR A 81 -6.68 0.63 2.29
N GLU A 82 -7.38 1.16 1.29
CA GLU A 82 -6.98 2.42 0.66
C GLU A 82 -7.12 3.58 1.65
N LEU A 83 -6.01 4.25 1.94
CA LEU A 83 -5.95 5.40 2.85
C LEU A 83 -6.06 6.72 2.10
N ALA A 84 -5.38 6.82 0.96
CA ALA A 84 -5.24 8.05 0.19
C ALA A 84 -4.98 7.74 -1.28
N ARG A 85 -5.49 8.59 -2.18
CA ARG A 85 -5.22 8.56 -3.63
C ARG A 85 -4.14 9.55 -4.06
N THR A 86 -3.78 10.49 -3.19
CA THR A 86 -2.69 11.44 -3.42
C THR A 86 -1.77 11.51 -2.21
N SER A 87 -0.53 11.94 -2.42
CA SER A 87 0.42 12.11 -1.32
C SER A 87 -0.02 13.20 -0.34
N ASP A 88 -0.71 14.25 -0.82
CA ASP A 88 -1.29 15.27 0.07
C ASP A 88 -2.36 14.67 0.99
N GLN A 89 -3.25 13.84 0.45
CA GLN A 89 -4.25 13.14 1.26
C GLN A 89 -3.59 12.24 2.32
N LEU A 90 -2.54 11.50 1.94
CA LEU A 90 -1.79 10.67 2.89
C LEU A 90 -1.17 11.52 4.00
N ARG A 91 -0.50 12.62 3.65
CA ARG A 91 0.15 13.53 4.59
C ARG A 91 -0.86 14.13 5.57
N ILE A 92 -1.99 14.62 5.06
CA ILE A 92 -3.08 15.18 5.87
C ILE A 92 -3.62 14.12 6.83
N TRP A 93 -3.92 12.93 6.32
CA TRP A 93 -4.49 11.86 7.12
C TRP A 93 -3.52 11.39 8.23
N ILE A 94 -2.23 11.21 7.93
CA ILE A 94 -1.24 10.79 8.95
C ILE A 94 -1.09 11.84 10.06
N VAL A 95 -0.96 13.11 9.70
CA VAL A 95 -0.82 14.17 10.71
C VAL A 95 -2.08 14.26 11.57
N PHE A 96 -3.26 14.10 10.97
CA PHE A 96 -4.52 14.08 11.73
C PHE A 96 -4.63 12.86 12.65
N ASP A 97 -4.28 11.66 12.17
CA ASP A 97 -4.24 10.44 12.97
C ASP A 97 -3.29 10.59 14.17
N PHE A 98 -2.13 11.22 13.97
CA PHE A 98 -1.22 11.55 15.06
C PHE A 98 -1.81 12.58 16.02
N LEU A 99 -2.40 13.66 15.53
CA LEU A 99 -3.04 14.66 16.39
C LEU A 99 -4.12 14.05 17.30
N CYS A 100 -4.85 13.05 16.82
CA CYS A 100 -5.89 12.36 17.59
C CYS A 100 -5.34 11.31 18.58
N ASN A 101 -4.23 10.65 18.26
CA ASN A 101 -3.80 9.44 18.97
C ASN A 101 -2.44 9.57 19.68
N VAL A 102 -1.62 10.56 19.33
CA VAL A 102 -0.31 10.82 19.95
C VAL A 102 -0.49 11.83 21.09
N PRO A 103 -0.05 11.50 22.32
CA PRO A 103 -0.23 12.38 23.47
C PRO A 103 0.71 13.60 23.45
N ASP A 104 1.84 13.52 22.76
CA ASP A 104 2.82 14.60 22.65
C ASP A 104 2.53 15.48 21.42
N ALA A 105 1.92 16.64 21.64
CA ALA A 105 1.57 17.58 20.58
C ALA A 105 2.80 18.22 19.92
N GLU A 106 3.95 18.32 20.61
CA GLU A 106 5.17 18.90 20.03
C GLU A 106 5.74 17.97 18.96
N GLU A 107 5.72 16.65 19.18
CA GLU A 107 6.15 15.67 18.17
C GLU A 107 5.26 15.69 16.92
N VAL A 108 3.94 15.82 17.11
CA VAL A 108 2.99 15.95 15.99
C VAL A 108 3.26 17.23 15.19
N ALA A 109 3.52 18.35 15.89
CA ALA A 109 3.85 19.63 15.29
C ALA A 109 5.15 19.57 14.47
N GLU A 110 6.22 19.01 15.04
CA GLU A 110 7.51 18.84 14.37
C GLU A 110 7.36 17.96 13.12
N PHE A 111 6.59 16.87 13.20
CA PHE A 111 6.32 16.00 12.06
C PHE A 111 5.52 16.73 10.96
N ALA A 112 4.46 17.45 11.32
CA ALA A 112 3.66 18.24 10.37
C ALA A 112 4.51 19.27 9.61
N ASN A 113 5.39 19.98 10.32
CA ASN A 113 6.32 20.96 9.76
C ASN A 113 7.37 20.29 8.86
N SER A 114 7.96 19.18 9.33
CA SER A 114 8.99 18.43 8.58
C SER A 114 8.47 17.84 7.28
N THR A 115 7.19 17.44 7.22
CA THR A 115 6.53 16.99 6.00
C THR A 115 6.05 18.15 5.10
N GLY A 116 6.17 19.40 5.59
CA GLY A 116 5.75 20.60 4.88
C GLY A 116 4.24 20.74 4.76
N LEU A 117 3.47 20.17 5.70
CA LEU A 117 2.02 20.33 5.74
C LEU A 117 1.62 21.72 6.24
N CYS A 118 2.11 22.10 7.42
CA CYS A 118 1.90 23.40 8.03
C CYS A 118 3.00 23.69 9.07
N PRO A 119 3.20 24.96 9.48
CA PRO A 119 4.08 25.31 10.60
C PRO A 119 3.65 24.66 11.92
N GLU A 120 4.61 24.46 12.82
CA GLU A 120 4.40 23.79 14.13
C GLU A 120 3.28 24.45 14.96
N ASP A 121 3.23 25.78 14.97
CA ASP A 121 2.25 26.57 15.72
C ASP A 121 0.84 26.61 15.08
N ALA A 122 0.67 25.98 13.92
CA ALA A 122 -0.56 26.02 13.15
C ALA A 122 -1.31 24.66 13.08
N VAL A 123 -0.77 23.58 13.65
CA VAL A 123 -1.37 22.23 13.50
C VAL A 123 -2.79 22.16 14.07
N GLU A 124 -3.01 22.62 15.30
CA GLU A 124 -4.35 22.60 15.91
C GLU A 124 -5.36 23.42 15.09
N ASP A 125 -4.97 24.63 14.68
CA ASP A 125 -5.81 25.50 13.86
C ASP A 125 -6.10 24.88 12.49
N PHE A 126 -5.11 24.22 11.87
CA PHE A 126 -5.24 23.54 10.59
C PHE A 126 -6.33 22.45 10.61
N PHE A 127 -6.48 21.76 11.74
CA PHE A 127 -7.44 20.68 11.91
C PHE A 127 -8.69 21.05 12.73
N SER A 128 -8.84 22.32 13.13
CA SER A 128 -9.91 22.77 14.03
C SER A 128 -11.34 22.47 13.57
N GLU A 129 -11.55 22.30 12.26
CA GLU A 129 -12.86 21.98 11.66
C GLU A 129 -13.20 20.46 11.66
N TYR A 130 -12.25 19.58 12.00
CA TYR A 130 -12.42 18.12 11.97
C TYR A 130 -12.40 17.55 13.39
N GLN A 131 -13.37 16.71 13.74
CA GLN A 131 -13.51 16.16 15.09
C GLN A 131 -13.27 14.64 15.11
N GLU A 132 -13.69 13.94 14.05
CA GLU A 132 -13.55 12.50 13.89
C GLU A 132 -12.69 12.15 12.67
N ASP A 133 -12.11 10.94 12.64
CA ASP A 133 -11.27 10.45 11.52
C ASP A 133 -11.99 10.57 10.16
N ASP A 134 -13.31 10.35 10.13
CA ASP A 134 -14.12 10.46 8.91
C ASP A 134 -14.38 11.91 8.48
N ASP A 135 -14.25 12.90 9.37
CA ASP A 135 -14.43 14.32 9.01
C ASP A 135 -13.34 14.80 8.06
N ILE A 136 -12.16 14.17 8.07
CA ILE A 136 -11.04 14.51 7.19
C ILE A 136 -11.42 14.42 5.71
N ALA A 137 -12.41 13.58 5.37
CA ALA A 137 -12.95 13.45 4.03
C ALA A 137 -13.56 14.76 3.48
N GLN A 138 -13.89 15.71 4.35
CA GLN A 138 -14.42 17.03 3.99
C GLN A 138 -13.31 18.03 3.58
N HIS A 139 -12.04 17.74 3.92
CA HIS A 139 -10.91 18.60 3.60
C HIS A 139 -10.77 18.77 2.07
N PRO A 140 -10.43 19.97 1.55
CA PRO A 140 -10.37 20.24 0.11
C PRO A 140 -9.56 19.24 -0.73
N ALA A 141 -8.50 18.67 -0.15
CA ALA A 141 -7.67 17.64 -0.79
C ALA A 141 -8.42 16.33 -1.13
N PHE A 142 -9.56 16.05 -0.48
CA PHE A 142 -10.34 14.83 -0.68
C PHE A 142 -11.52 15.00 -1.64
N ARG A 143 -11.90 16.25 -1.97
CA ARG A 143 -13.12 16.56 -2.74
C ARG A 143 -13.15 15.98 -4.16
N THR A 144 -12.00 15.85 -4.82
CA THR A 144 -11.92 15.39 -6.22
C THR A 144 -11.70 13.90 -6.36
N SER A 145 -11.06 13.27 -5.36
CA SER A 145 -10.54 11.92 -5.43
C SER A 145 -10.64 11.26 -4.06
N LEU A 146 -11.87 10.96 -3.66
CA LEU A 146 -12.13 10.37 -2.35
C LEU A 146 -11.56 8.94 -2.29
N PRO A 147 -10.71 8.61 -1.30
CA PRO A 147 -10.25 7.24 -1.05
C PRO A 147 -11.41 6.32 -0.70
N PHE A 148 -11.30 5.04 -1.09
CA PHE A 148 -12.35 4.05 -0.95
C PHE A 148 -12.85 3.89 0.49
N ARG A 149 -11.96 4.01 1.49
CA ARG A 149 -12.33 3.91 2.91
C ARG A 149 -13.41 4.92 3.35
N PHE A 150 -13.53 6.06 2.69
CA PHE A 150 -14.50 7.11 3.01
C PHE A 150 -15.75 7.05 2.13
N VAL A 151 -15.82 6.10 1.18
CA VAL A 151 -16.98 5.96 0.30
C VAL A 151 -18.10 5.26 1.05
N SER A 152 -19.20 5.99 1.29
CA SER A 152 -20.41 5.42 1.88
C SER A 152 -21.04 4.35 0.99
N VAL A 153 -21.80 3.42 1.61
CA VAL A 153 -22.53 2.38 0.87
C VAL A 153 -23.49 3.01 -0.14
N GLY A 154 -23.33 2.65 -1.42
CA GLY A 154 -24.11 3.23 -2.53
C GLY A 154 -23.59 4.57 -3.05
N GLY A 155 -22.46 5.06 -2.54
CA GLY A 155 -21.73 6.20 -3.10
C GLY A 155 -21.08 5.89 -4.44
N GLU A 156 -20.50 6.91 -5.06
CA GLU A 156 -19.70 6.75 -6.28
C GLU A 156 -18.21 6.73 -5.91
N TYR A 157 -17.47 5.78 -6.49
CA TYR A 157 -16.03 5.70 -6.37
C TYR A 157 -15.40 5.73 -7.75
N THR A 158 -14.37 6.57 -7.92
CA THR A 158 -13.73 6.85 -9.21
C THR A 158 -12.28 6.39 -9.28
N GLY A 159 -11.81 5.65 -8.26
CA GLY A 159 -10.47 5.08 -8.26
C GLY A 159 -10.48 3.63 -8.72
N ASP A 160 -9.32 2.99 -8.60
CA ASP A 160 -9.09 1.63 -9.08
C ASP A 160 -9.17 0.56 -7.99
N PHE A 161 -9.51 0.88 -6.73
CA PHE A 161 -9.84 -0.14 -5.73
C PHE A 161 -11.16 -0.86 -6.10
N PRO A 162 -11.31 -2.16 -5.76
CA PRO A 162 -12.50 -2.92 -6.14
C PRO A 162 -13.77 -2.35 -5.47
N PHE A 163 -14.73 -1.89 -6.28
CA PHE A 163 -15.99 -1.30 -5.81
C PHE A 163 -17.18 -1.74 -6.67
N GLY A 164 -18.21 -2.31 -6.03
CA GLY A 164 -19.39 -2.80 -6.72
C GLY A 164 -19.11 -4.05 -7.57
N ALA A 165 -19.84 -4.18 -8.69
CA ALA A 165 -19.67 -5.31 -9.61
C ALA A 165 -18.50 -5.06 -10.58
N VAL A 166 -17.35 -5.69 -10.32
CA VAL A 166 -16.12 -5.52 -11.10
C VAL A 166 -15.56 -6.85 -11.59
N ALA A 167 -14.78 -6.81 -12.66
CA ALA A 167 -14.05 -7.97 -13.16
C ALA A 167 -12.84 -8.25 -12.24
N LEU A 168 -12.92 -9.31 -11.43
CA LEU A 168 -11.92 -9.63 -10.40
C LEU A 168 -10.51 -9.96 -10.96
N ARG A 169 -10.40 -10.23 -12.27
CA ARG A 169 -9.12 -10.50 -12.95
C ARG A 169 -8.09 -9.36 -12.86
N ARG A 170 -8.54 -8.14 -12.56
CA ARG A 170 -7.67 -6.95 -12.44
C ARG A 170 -7.17 -6.67 -11.02
N TYR A 171 -7.44 -7.58 -10.08
CA TYR A 171 -7.22 -7.37 -8.66
C TYR A 171 -6.43 -8.50 -8.04
N CYS A 172 -5.64 -8.14 -7.04
CA CYS A 172 -4.95 -9.09 -6.19
C CYS A 172 -5.85 -9.54 -5.03
N GLU A 173 -5.51 -10.67 -4.40
CA GLU A 173 -6.36 -11.27 -3.35
C GLU A 173 -6.57 -10.33 -2.16
N PHE A 174 -5.55 -9.53 -1.83
CA PHE A 174 -5.55 -8.64 -0.68
C PHE A 174 -6.52 -7.44 -0.82
N GLU A 175 -7.00 -7.14 -2.03
CA GLU A 175 -7.88 -5.99 -2.30
C GLU A 175 -9.36 -6.37 -2.26
N VAL A 176 -9.69 -7.62 -2.57
CA VAL A 176 -11.07 -8.07 -2.79
C VAL A 176 -11.64 -8.65 -1.50
N THR A 177 -12.86 -8.27 -1.15
CA THR A 177 -13.54 -8.83 0.02
C THR A 177 -14.03 -10.26 -0.24
N ASP A 178 -14.20 -11.06 0.82
CA ASP A 178 -14.74 -12.42 0.70
C ASP A 178 -16.15 -12.44 0.09
N GLU A 179 -16.94 -11.39 0.35
CA GLU A 179 -18.27 -11.22 -0.23
C GLU A 179 -18.22 -10.99 -1.74
N MET A 180 -17.29 -10.16 -2.22
CA MET A 180 -17.10 -9.93 -3.66
C MET A 180 -16.60 -11.20 -4.36
N ALA A 181 -15.66 -11.91 -3.74
CA ALA A 181 -15.14 -13.17 -4.27
C ALA A 181 -16.26 -14.24 -4.36
N ALA A 182 -17.09 -14.38 -3.32
CA ALA A 182 -18.20 -15.34 -3.27
C ALA A 182 -19.33 -15.03 -4.28
N GLN A 183 -19.51 -13.77 -4.67
CA GLN A 183 -20.51 -13.36 -5.65
C GLN A 183 -20.02 -13.46 -7.10
N SER A 184 -18.70 -13.62 -7.32
CA SER A 184 -18.15 -13.72 -8.67
C SER A 184 -18.39 -15.10 -9.28
N SER A 185 -18.92 -15.13 -10.51
CA SER A 185 -19.03 -16.35 -11.31
C SER A 185 -17.73 -16.72 -12.04
N ASP A 186 -16.77 -15.81 -12.09
CA ASP A 186 -15.50 -15.95 -12.81
C ASP A 186 -14.36 -15.51 -11.89
N LEU A 187 -14.09 -16.32 -10.87
CA LEU A 187 -13.04 -16.06 -9.90
C LEU A 187 -11.68 -16.43 -10.50
N PRO A 188 -10.70 -15.50 -10.57
CA PRO A 188 -9.39 -15.81 -11.11
C PRO A 188 -8.67 -16.90 -10.30
N PRO A 189 -7.81 -17.72 -10.94
CA PRO A 189 -7.23 -18.90 -10.30
C PRO A 189 -6.33 -18.56 -9.11
N TRP A 190 -5.80 -17.34 -9.03
CA TRP A 190 -4.98 -16.90 -7.90
C TRP A 190 -5.77 -16.55 -6.64
N PHE A 191 -7.10 -16.64 -6.63
CA PHE A 191 -7.88 -16.50 -5.40
C PHE A 191 -8.11 -17.84 -4.67
N ASP A 192 -8.02 -18.97 -5.38
CA ASP A 192 -8.37 -20.31 -4.85
C ASP A 192 -7.22 -21.33 -4.96
N SER A 193 -6.12 -20.98 -5.62
CA SER A 193 -5.00 -21.92 -5.77
C SER A 193 -4.31 -22.23 -4.45
N VAL A 194 -4.26 -23.52 -4.12
CA VAL A 194 -3.55 -24.11 -2.97
C VAL A 194 -2.02 -24.12 -3.20
N CYS A 195 -1.55 -24.06 -4.45
CA CYS A 195 -0.12 -24.05 -4.78
C CYS A 195 0.21 -22.87 -5.71
N LYS A 196 0.50 -21.70 -5.12
CA LYS A 196 0.82 -20.48 -5.88
C LYS A 196 2.05 -20.61 -6.78
N PRO A 197 3.17 -21.26 -6.38
CA PRO A 197 4.35 -21.39 -7.25
C PRO A 197 4.08 -22.16 -8.56
N GLU A 198 3.24 -23.20 -8.50
CA GLU A 198 2.85 -23.97 -9.69
C GLU A 198 1.97 -23.14 -10.62
N LEU A 199 0.95 -22.46 -10.06
CA LEU A 199 0.08 -21.58 -10.83
C LEU A 199 0.88 -20.45 -11.49
N PHE A 200 1.77 -19.79 -10.75
CA PHE A 200 2.66 -18.76 -11.28
C PHE A 200 3.47 -19.27 -12.48
N THR A 201 4.07 -20.45 -12.35
CA THR A 201 4.85 -21.06 -13.44
C THR A 201 3.99 -21.32 -14.68
N GLN A 202 2.73 -21.73 -14.50
CA GLN A 202 1.79 -21.93 -15.62
C GLN A 202 1.45 -20.61 -16.31
N LEU A 203 1.10 -19.58 -15.53
CA LEU A 203 0.75 -18.24 -16.03
C LEU A 203 1.91 -17.61 -16.82
N LEU A 204 3.12 -17.70 -16.26
CA LEU A 204 4.33 -17.19 -16.89
C LEU A 204 4.64 -17.91 -18.22
N LYS A 205 4.47 -19.25 -18.27
CA LYS A 205 4.62 -20.05 -19.50
C LYS A 205 3.57 -19.73 -20.56
N SER A 206 2.36 -19.37 -20.16
CA SER A 206 1.31 -18.89 -21.09
C SER A 206 1.47 -17.42 -21.48
N ASN A 207 2.53 -16.75 -21.02
CA ASN A 207 2.76 -15.31 -21.22
C ASN A 207 1.65 -14.42 -20.64
N ASP A 208 0.97 -14.89 -19.60
CA ASP A 208 -0.02 -14.14 -18.81
C ASP A 208 0.70 -13.41 -17.68
N LEU A 209 1.42 -12.34 -18.02
CA LEU A 209 2.25 -11.60 -17.08
C LEU A 209 1.42 -10.88 -16.00
N GLU A 210 0.25 -10.36 -16.39
CA GLU A 210 -0.71 -9.74 -15.46
C GLU A 210 -1.24 -10.77 -14.46
N GLY A 211 -1.66 -11.94 -14.93
CA GLY A 211 -2.07 -13.03 -14.03
C GLY A 211 -0.92 -13.50 -13.12
N ALA A 212 0.30 -13.62 -13.65
CA ALA A 212 1.47 -14.00 -12.86
C ALA A 212 1.79 -12.94 -11.76
N TRP A 213 1.62 -11.66 -12.07
CA TRP A 213 1.75 -10.57 -11.11
C TRP A 213 0.70 -10.64 -10.00
N PHE A 214 -0.58 -10.83 -10.35
CA PHE A 214 -1.63 -10.96 -9.34
C PHE A 214 -1.51 -12.26 -8.53
N CYS A 215 -0.96 -13.33 -9.12
CA CYS A 215 -0.59 -14.53 -8.39
C CYS A 215 0.50 -14.26 -7.35
N LEU A 216 1.54 -13.49 -7.66
CA LEU A 216 2.55 -13.07 -6.68
C LEU A 216 1.99 -12.18 -5.57
N ASN A 217 0.92 -11.46 -5.87
CA ASN A 217 0.20 -10.60 -4.94
C ASN A 217 -1.07 -11.28 -4.39
N SER A 218 -0.97 -12.58 -4.10
CA SER A 218 -2.02 -13.36 -3.44
C SER A 218 -1.44 -14.06 -2.21
N SER A 219 -2.27 -14.59 -1.31
CA SER A 219 -1.81 -15.15 -0.04
C SER A 219 -1.12 -16.51 -0.22
N GLY A 220 -0.30 -16.94 0.73
CA GLY A 220 0.29 -18.29 0.74
C GLY A 220 1.66 -18.39 0.06
N TRP A 221 2.35 -17.28 -0.15
CA TRP A 221 3.74 -17.30 -0.59
C TRP A 221 4.70 -17.31 0.60
N LYS A 222 5.76 -18.11 0.50
CA LYS A 222 6.98 -17.87 1.26
C LYS A 222 7.88 -16.91 0.51
N SER A 223 8.55 -16.02 1.21
CA SER A 223 9.48 -15.07 0.59
C SER A 223 10.63 -15.77 -0.15
N SER A 224 11.09 -16.93 0.35
CA SER A 224 12.05 -17.79 -0.36
C SER A 224 11.56 -18.31 -1.74
N GLU A 225 10.25 -18.41 -1.95
CA GLU A 225 9.64 -18.81 -3.23
C GLU A 225 9.27 -17.58 -4.08
N MET A 226 8.80 -16.50 -3.45
CA MET A 226 8.46 -15.24 -4.12
C MET A 226 9.69 -14.62 -4.79
N LYS A 227 10.83 -14.56 -4.10
CA LYS A 227 12.08 -13.94 -4.60
C LYS A 227 12.51 -14.45 -5.99
N PRO A 228 12.69 -15.76 -6.21
CA PRO A 228 13.03 -16.26 -7.54
C PRO A 228 11.89 -16.10 -8.55
N ALA A 229 10.62 -16.08 -8.12
CA ALA A 229 9.48 -15.89 -9.01
C ALA A 229 9.39 -14.43 -9.51
N ILE A 230 9.57 -13.43 -8.65
CA ILE A 230 9.59 -12.02 -9.06
C ILE A 230 10.78 -11.72 -9.99
N GLN A 231 11.93 -12.36 -9.79
CA GLN A 231 13.08 -12.27 -10.70
C GLN A 231 12.75 -12.79 -12.11
N GLN A 232 12.06 -13.94 -12.19
CA GLN A 232 11.62 -14.51 -13.47
C GLN A 232 10.60 -13.60 -14.17
N LEU A 233 9.63 -13.06 -13.43
CA LEU A 233 8.65 -12.13 -13.98
C LEU A 233 9.32 -10.86 -14.49
N ALA A 234 10.23 -10.26 -13.71
CA ALA A 234 10.97 -9.06 -14.10
C ALA A 234 11.76 -9.28 -15.40
N SER A 235 12.49 -10.40 -15.49
CA SER A 235 13.26 -10.75 -16.68
C SER A 235 12.40 -10.98 -17.92
N GLN A 236 11.19 -11.53 -17.78
CA GLN A 236 10.30 -11.78 -18.91
C GLN A 236 9.53 -10.52 -19.34
N ALA A 237 9.16 -9.67 -18.38
CA ALA A 237 8.44 -8.43 -18.64
C ALA A 237 9.33 -7.33 -19.23
N ASN A 238 10.64 -7.36 -18.96
CA ASN A 238 11.60 -6.36 -19.41
C ASN A 238 11.19 -4.93 -18.98
N ILE A 239 10.77 -4.81 -17.72
CA ILE A 239 10.41 -3.54 -17.06
C ILE A 239 11.51 -3.21 -16.04
N ALA A 240 12.22 -2.10 -16.24
CA ALA A 240 13.40 -1.75 -15.42
C ALA A 240 13.06 -1.54 -13.94
N GLU A 241 11.91 -0.92 -13.67
CA GLU A 241 11.41 -0.70 -12.31
C GLU A 241 11.06 -2.03 -11.62
N LEU A 242 10.58 -3.02 -12.37
CA LEU A 242 10.28 -4.36 -11.83
C LEU A 242 11.56 -5.13 -11.50
N GLU A 243 12.64 -4.95 -12.28
CA GLU A 243 13.97 -5.48 -11.96
C GLU A 243 14.53 -4.86 -10.69
N LEU A 244 14.39 -3.53 -10.54
CA LEU A 244 14.82 -2.81 -9.35
C LEU A 244 14.01 -3.23 -8.11
N LEU A 245 12.70 -3.43 -8.25
CA LEU A 245 11.82 -3.98 -7.20
C LEU A 245 12.28 -5.38 -6.81
N SER A 246 12.47 -6.26 -7.79
CA SER A 246 12.93 -7.63 -7.56
C SER A 246 14.23 -7.67 -6.77
N LYS A 247 15.23 -6.87 -7.18
CA LYS A 247 16.50 -6.77 -6.47
C LYS A 247 16.31 -6.33 -5.02
N TRP A 248 15.53 -5.27 -4.80
CA TRP A 248 15.28 -4.75 -3.45
C TRP A 248 14.58 -5.77 -2.55
N LEU A 249 13.56 -6.47 -3.05
CA LEU A 249 12.87 -7.53 -2.30
C LEU A 249 13.82 -8.68 -1.94
N CYS A 250 14.66 -9.11 -2.87
CA CYS A 250 15.65 -10.16 -2.64
C CYS A 250 16.64 -9.81 -1.53
N GLU A 251 17.08 -8.55 -1.48
CA GLU A 251 18.06 -8.06 -0.51
C GLU A 251 17.47 -7.79 0.89
N ASN A 252 16.19 -7.38 0.99
CA ASN A 252 15.65 -6.79 2.22
C ASN A 252 14.56 -7.64 2.90
N VAL A 253 13.80 -8.45 2.16
CA VAL A 253 12.72 -9.25 2.76
C VAL A 253 13.28 -10.55 3.34
N PRO A 254 13.01 -10.92 4.61
CA PRO A 254 13.48 -12.18 5.19
C PRO A 254 12.93 -13.41 4.45
N GLU A 255 13.74 -14.45 4.25
CA GLU A 255 13.37 -15.64 3.46
C GLU A 255 12.28 -16.51 4.09
N ASP A 256 12.19 -16.46 5.42
CA ASP A 256 11.26 -17.20 6.27
C ASP A 256 9.91 -16.51 6.44
N SER A 257 9.80 -15.25 6.01
CA SER A 257 8.53 -14.52 6.06
C SER A 257 7.50 -15.07 5.07
N THR A 258 6.23 -14.90 5.41
CA THR A 258 5.09 -15.34 4.59
C THR A 258 4.04 -14.25 4.49
N TYR A 259 3.36 -14.18 3.37
CA TYR A 259 2.24 -13.27 3.19
C TYR A 259 1.10 -13.94 2.42
#